data_AF-A0A8S9N2Q6-F1
#
_entry.id   AF-A0A8S9N2Q6-F1
#
_cell.length_a   1.000
_cell.length_b   1.000
_cell.length_c   1.000
_cell.angle_alpha   90.00
_cell.angle_beta   90.00
_cell.angle_gamma   90.00
#
_symmetry.space_group_name_H-M   'P 1'
#
loop_
_entity.id
_entity.type
_entity.pdbx_description
1 polymer ?
#
loop_
_entity_poly.entity_id
_entity_poly.type
_entity_poly.pdbx_seq_one_letter_code
_entity_poly.pdbx_strand_id
1 'polypeptide(L)' 'MSVLRQGGNSIDASVAAALCLGVVSPASSGIGGGAFTVVKIAGGKAFAYDSRETAPLRATEVIASYES' A
#
# COMPACT_ATOMS: atom_id res chain seq x y z
N MET A 1 12.88 11.39 4.08
CA MET A 1 13.80 12.44 3.59
C MET A 1 15.14 11.92 3.07
N SER A 2 15.69 10.81 3.58
CA SER A 2 16.95 10.24 3.07
C SER A 2 16.94 10.01 1.55
N VAL A 3 15.87 9.37 1.03
CA VAL A 3 15.72 9.06 -0.40
C VAL A 3 15.66 10.32 -1.28
N LEU A 4 14.90 11.35 -0.88
CA LEU A 4 14.87 12.63 -1.61
C LEU A 4 16.25 13.31 -1.63
N ARG A 5 16.98 13.26 -0.50
CA ARG A 5 18.33 13.82 -0.41
C ARG A 5 19.35 13.06 -1.26
N GLN A 6 19.11 11.79 -1.54
CA GLN A 6 19.93 10.97 -2.43
C GLN A 6 19.55 11.14 -3.92
N GLY A 7 18.66 12.09 -4.24
CA GLY A 7 18.23 12.36 -5.62
C GLY A 7 17.04 11.54 -6.10
N GLY A 8 16.40 10.76 -5.22
CA GLY A 8 15.17 10.04 -5.54
C GLY A 8 13.97 10.98 -5.68
N ASN A 9 12.95 10.55 -6.44
CA ASN A 9 11.73 11.31 -6.64
C ASN A 9 10.69 11.05 -5.51
N SER A 10 9.54 11.72 -5.58
CA SER A 10 8.46 11.57 -4.57
C SER A 10 7.90 10.15 -4.49
N ILE A 11 7.87 9.42 -5.59
CA ILE A 11 7.42 8.03 -5.64
C ILE A 11 8.45 7.12 -4.96
N ASP A 12 9.74 7.26 -5.26
CA ASP A 12 10.81 6.49 -4.60
C ASP A 12 10.77 6.68 -3.08
N ALA A 13 10.61 7.94 -2.64
CA ALA A 13 10.50 8.28 -1.23
C ALA A 13 9.25 7.66 -0.57
N SER A 14 8.12 7.60 -1.30
CA SER A 14 6.89 6.99 -0.81
C SER A 14 7.01 5.47 -0.65
N VAL A 15 7.65 4.79 -1.62
CA VAL A 15 7.89 3.34 -1.57
C VAL A 15 8.81 2.98 -0.42
N ALA A 16 9.91 3.72 -0.24
CA ALA A 16 10.81 3.50 0.89
C ALA A 16 10.10 3.72 2.23
N ALA A 17 9.26 4.75 2.34
CA ALA A 17 8.48 4.99 3.56
C ALA A 17 7.49 3.86 3.85
N ALA A 18 6.79 3.34 2.82
CA ALA A 18 5.88 2.21 2.97
C ALA A 18 6.60 0.93 3.44
N LEU A 19 7.78 0.64 2.89
CA LEU A 19 8.61 -0.48 3.33
C LEU A 19 9.08 -0.31 4.79
N CYS A 20 9.52 0.91 5.16
CA CYS A 20 9.90 1.19 6.54
C CYS A 20 8.71 1.01 7.50
N LEU A 21 7.51 1.49 7.14
CA LEU A 21 6.30 1.33 7.93
C LEU A 21 5.97 -0.14 8.18
N GLY A 22 6.10 -1.01 7.17
CA GLY A 22 5.90 -2.44 7.33
C GLY A 22 6.81 -3.10 8.38
N VAL A 23 7.97 -2.50 8.69
CA VAL A 23 8.90 -2.97 9.74
C VAL A 23 8.61 -2.32 11.09
N VAL A 24 8.39 -1.00 11.13
CA VAL A 24 8.26 -0.26 12.39
C VAL A 24 6.84 -0.26 12.96
N SER A 25 5.83 -0.50 12.10
CA SER A 25 4.42 -0.61 12.47
C SER A 25 3.76 -1.84 11.83
N PRO A 26 4.24 -3.05 12.17
CA PRO A 26 3.79 -4.29 11.54
C PRO A 26 2.34 -4.65 11.87
N ALA A 27 1.81 -4.14 12.99
CA ALA A 27 0.42 -4.37 13.39
C ALA A 27 -0.60 -3.60 12.53
N SER A 28 -0.18 -2.54 11.84
CA SER A 28 -1.05 -1.68 11.03
C SER A 28 -0.67 -1.63 9.56
N SER A 29 0.51 -2.12 9.19
CA SER A 29 1.04 -2.08 7.84
C SER A 29 1.97 -3.25 7.60
N GLY A 30 2.10 -3.70 6.35
CA GLY A 30 2.97 -4.83 6.04
C GLY A 30 2.81 -5.29 4.60
N ILE A 31 3.71 -6.17 4.17
CA ILE A 31 3.77 -6.67 2.80
C ILE A 31 2.57 -7.56 2.41
N GLY A 32 1.90 -8.17 3.40
CA GLY A 32 0.69 -8.95 3.18
C GLY A 32 -0.59 -8.11 3.06
N GLY A 33 -0.47 -6.79 3.25
CA GLY A 33 -1.56 -5.83 3.19
C GLY A 33 -1.74 -5.18 1.81
N GLY A 34 -2.79 -4.40 1.65
CA GLY A 34 -3.08 -3.58 0.47
C GLY A 34 -2.65 -2.12 0.62
N ALA A 35 -2.82 -1.35 -0.46
CA ALA A 35 -2.55 0.08 -0.46
C ALA A 35 -3.50 0.84 -1.40
N PHE A 36 -3.76 2.11 -1.08
CA PHE A 36 -4.41 3.04 -1.99
C PHE A 36 -3.48 4.24 -2.21
N THR A 37 -3.08 4.47 -3.45
CA THR A 37 -2.08 5.49 -3.79
C THR A 37 -2.62 6.45 -4.83
N VAL A 38 -2.50 7.75 -4.57
CA VAL A 38 -2.80 8.80 -5.56
C VAL A 38 -1.50 9.45 -6.01
N VAL A 39 -1.23 9.40 -7.31
CA VAL A 39 -0.02 9.96 -7.93
C VAL A 39 -0.39 11.14 -8.80
N LYS A 40 0.20 12.31 -8.52
CA LYS A 40 0.11 13.48 -9.38
C LYS A 40 1.43 13.69 -10.10
N ILE A 41 1.41 13.58 -11.43
CA ILE A 41 2.58 13.96 -12.23
C ILE A 41 2.65 15.49 -12.33
N ALA A 42 3.86 16.04 -12.21
CA ALA A 42 4.10 17.48 -12.35
C ALA A 42 3.60 17.95 -13.72
N GLY A 43 2.70 18.95 -13.74
CA GLY A 43 2.06 19.44 -14.97
C GLY A 43 1.12 18.45 -15.68
N GLY A 44 0.99 17.21 -15.18
CA GLY A 44 0.27 16.13 -15.86
C GLY A 44 -1.06 15.73 -15.20
N LYS A 45 -1.52 14.51 -15.47
CA LYS A 45 -2.74 13.96 -14.86
C LYS A 45 -2.47 13.39 -13.46
N ALA A 46 -3.55 13.23 -12.70
CA ALA A 46 -3.54 12.44 -11.47
C ALA A 46 -3.99 11.01 -11.78
N PHE A 47 -3.43 10.05 -11.05
CA PHE A 47 -3.74 8.63 -11.13
C PHE A 47 -4.07 8.12 -9.74
N ALA A 48 -5.07 7.23 -9.65
CA ALA A 48 -5.38 6.51 -8.43
C ALA A 48 -5.11 5.02 -8.66
N TYR A 49 -4.38 4.42 -7.74
CA TYR A 49 -4.04 3.00 -7.72
C TYR A 49 -4.71 2.38 -6.50
N ASP A 50 -5.64 1.46 -6.73
CA ASP A 50 -6.28 0.63 -5.71
C ASP A 50 -5.62 -0.75 -5.75
N SER A 51 -4.77 -1.01 -4.76
CA SER A 51 -4.04 -2.27 -4.57
C SER A 51 -4.59 -3.03 -3.35
N ARG A 52 -5.90 -2.93 -3.09
CA ARG A 52 -6.54 -3.76 -2.07
C ARG A 52 -6.56 -5.22 -2.47
N GLU A 53 -6.52 -6.06 -1.46
CA GLU A 53 -6.48 -7.49 -1.58
C GLU A 53 -7.81 -8.01 -2.12
N THR A 54 -7.71 -9.03 -2.97
CA THR A 54 -8.89 -9.77 -3.44
C THR A 54 -8.98 -11.05 -2.63
N ALA A 55 -10.20 -11.43 -2.24
CA ALA A 55 -10.44 -12.71 -1.58
C ALA A 55 -9.86 -13.86 -2.43
N PRO A 56 -9.13 -14.81 -1.81
CA PRO A 56 -8.56 -15.92 -2.55
C PRO A 56 -9.67 -16.81 -3.12
N LEU A 57 -9.42 -17.46 -4.27
CA LEU A 57 -10.43 -18.27 -5.00
C LEU A 57 -11.08 -19.39 -4.18
N ARG A 58 -10.43 -19.83 -3.09
CA ARG A 58 -10.91 -20.89 -2.20
C ARG A 58 -11.62 -20.35 -0.96
N ALA A 59 -11.74 -19.03 -0.80
CA ALA A 59 -12.57 -18.44 0.24
C ALA A 59 -14.03 -18.78 -0.04
N THR A 60 -14.73 -19.27 0.98
CA THR A 60 -16.17 -19.57 0.94
C THR A 60 -16.83 -18.83 2.10
N GLU A 61 -18.11 -18.46 1.96
CA GLU A 61 -18.85 -17.67 2.98
C GLU A 61 -18.99 -18.36 4.34
N VAL A 62 -18.70 -19.66 4.43
CA VAL A 62 -18.95 -20.50 5.59
C VAL A 62 -18.20 -20.02 6.84
N ILE A 63 -17.05 -19.37 6.71
CA ILE A 63 -16.28 -18.84 7.84
C ILE A 63 -16.82 -17.48 8.32
N ALA A 64 -17.38 -16.66 7.42
CA ALA A 64 -17.88 -15.32 7.77
C ALA A 64 -19.23 -15.33 8.49
N SER A 65 -19.94 -16.46 8.45
CA SER A 65 -21.32 -16.59 8.94
C SER A 65 -21.45 -17.16 10.36
N TYR A 66 -20.34 -17.59 10.98
CA TYR A 66 -20.37 -18.26 12.30
C TYR A 66 -20.31 -17.30 13.50
N GLU A 67 -20.18 -15.99 13.28
CA GLU A 67 -20.22 -14.96 14.32
C GLU A 67 -21.36 -13.92 14.12
N SER A 68 -22.52 -14.35 13.62
CA SER A 68 -23.76 -13.55 13.69
C SER A 68 -24.86 -14.27 14.43
#